data_AF-K1STW3-F1
#
_entry.id   AF-K1STW3-F1
#
_cell.length_a   1.000
_cell.length_b   1.000
_cell.length_c   1.000
_cell.angle_alpha   90.00
_cell.angle_beta   90.00
_cell.angle_gamma   90.00
#
_symmetry.space_group_name_H-M   'P 1'
#
loop_
_entity.id
_entity.type
_entity.pdbx_description
1 polymer ?
#
loop_
_entity_poly.entity_id
_entity_poly.type
_entity_poly.pdbx_seq_one_letter_code
_entity_poly.pdbx_strand_id
1 'polypeptide(L)'
;MNWCKDPRYIDYATMYENFYKVMRLAFGRFSKDMNGNVSEEYKAFVAENPWLENYTLFMALKDAHGGKSWCEWETPLRLRDVTAVYSAKKKYAKDMEFYAFLQFEFFRQWYKLKKYANDNGIQIIGDIPIYCALDSADVWCEPQLFQLDRDRVPTVVAGFPPDAFS
;
A
#
# COMPACT_ATOMS: atom_id res chain seq x y z
N MET A 1 -25.36 -2.65 2.52
CA MET A 1 -24.16 -3.43 2.11
C MET A 1 -24.03 -4.59 3.06
N ASN A 2 -23.97 -5.83 2.58
CA ASN A 2 -23.71 -6.99 3.43
C ASN A 2 -22.20 -7.24 3.47
N TRP A 3 -21.63 -7.46 4.66
CA TRP A 3 -20.17 -7.54 4.87
C TRP A 3 -19.68 -8.97 5.10
N CYS A 4 -20.53 -9.87 5.57
CA CYS A 4 -20.21 -11.29 5.76
C CYS A 4 -21.50 -12.10 5.90
N LYS A 5 -21.43 -13.42 5.66
CA LYS A 5 -22.54 -14.34 5.93
C LYS A 5 -22.59 -14.80 7.39
N ASP A 6 -21.43 -14.89 8.03
CA ASP A 6 -21.26 -15.29 9.43
C ASP A 6 -20.23 -14.36 10.09
N PRO A 7 -20.58 -13.65 11.18
CA PRO A 7 -19.69 -12.68 11.81
C PRO A 7 -18.47 -13.29 12.50
N ARG A 8 -18.41 -14.63 12.66
CA ARG A 8 -17.25 -15.33 13.22
C ARG A 8 -16.10 -15.47 12.21
N TYR A 9 -16.37 -15.29 10.93
CA TYR A 9 -15.40 -15.50 9.85
C TYR A 9 -15.23 -14.23 9.00
N ILE A 10 -14.01 -14.02 8.55
CA ILE A 10 -13.70 -12.93 7.62
C ILE A 10 -13.94 -13.44 6.20
N ASP A 11 -14.88 -12.83 5.49
CA ASP A 11 -15.05 -13.01 4.04
C ASP A 11 -14.18 -11.98 3.31
N TYR A 12 -12.92 -12.37 3.03
CA TYR A 12 -11.95 -11.48 2.39
C TYR A 12 -12.38 -11.01 1.01
N ALA A 13 -13.11 -11.83 0.24
CA ALA A 13 -13.58 -11.45 -1.09
C ALA A 13 -14.65 -10.36 -0.99
N THR A 14 -15.68 -10.58 -0.18
CA THR A 14 -16.74 -9.59 0.06
C THR A 14 -16.17 -8.31 0.67
N MET A 15 -15.22 -8.44 1.61
CA MET A 15 -14.54 -7.30 2.22
C MET A 15 -13.78 -6.49 1.17
N TYR A 16 -12.97 -7.13 0.33
CA TYR A 16 -12.20 -6.46 -0.72
C TYR A 16 -13.11 -5.68 -1.67
N GLU A 17 -14.18 -6.32 -2.17
CA GLU A 17 -15.11 -5.66 -3.09
C GLU A 17 -15.85 -4.46 -2.49
N ASN A 18 -16.25 -4.54 -1.22
CA ASN A 18 -17.04 -3.49 -0.58
C ASN A 18 -16.19 -2.40 0.03
N PHE A 19 -15.00 -2.73 0.54
CA PHE A 19 -14.10 -1.79 1.20
C PHE A 19 -13.76 -0.61 0.30
N TYR A 20 -13.27 -0.86 -0.92
CA TYR A 20 -12.89 0.22 -1.83
C TYR A 20 -14.09 1.08 -2.25
N LYS A 21 -15.28 0.49 -2.43
CA LYS A 21 -16.50 1.24 -2.75
C LYS A 21 -16.84 2.25 -1.63
N VAL A 22 -16.80 1.81 -0.38
CA VAL A 22 -17.08 2.68 0.78
C VAL A 22 -15.98 3.71 0.97
N MET A 23 -14.72 3.31 0.86
CA MET A 23 -13.59 4.22 1.04
C MET A 23 -13.50 5.28 -0.05
N ARG A 24 -13.88 4.99 -1.30
CA ARG A 24 -13.94 6.01 -2.36
C ARG A 24 -15.01 7.07 -2.05
N LEU A 25 -16.15 6.68 -1.46
CA LEU A 25 -17.16 7.64 -0.98
C LEU A 25 -16.63 8.47 0.19
N ALA A 26 -15.92 7.86 1.14
CA ALA A 26 -15.30 8.57 2.26
C ALA A 26 -14.22 9.56 1.77
N PHE A 27 -13.36 9.12 0.85
CA PHE A 27 -12.36 9.98 0.21
C PHE A 27 -13.00 11.14 -0.54
N GLY A 28 -14.11 10.92 -1.24
CA GLY A 28 -14.88 11.98 -1.88
C GLY A 28 -15.37 13.06 -0.90
N ARG A 29 -15.64 12.70 0.36
CA ARG A 29 -16.00 13.67 1.42
C ARG A 29 -14.79 14.33 2.07
N PHE A 30 -13.61 13.70 1.96
CA PHE A 30 -12.35 14.18 2.52
C PHE A 30 -11.55 15.08 1.57
N SER A 31 -11.66 14.87 0.25
CA SER A 31 -10.86 15.54 -0.77
C SER A 31 -11.29 17.00 -1.00
N LYS A 32 -10.29 17.87 -1.23
CA LYS A 32 -10.47 19.33 -1.46
C LYS A 32 -11.46 19.64 -2.58
N ASP A 33 -11.44 18.84 -3.65
CA ASP A 33 -12.24 19.05 -4.86
C ASP A 33 -13.76 18.97 -4.62
N MET A 34 -14.18 18.40 -3.48
CA MET A 34 -15.57 18.04 -3.20
C MET A 34 -16.07 18.62 -1.85
N ASN A 35 -15.44 19.69 -1.34
CA ASN A 35 -15.66 20.37 -0.04
C ASN A 35 -14.84 19.83 1.16
N GLY A 36 -13.77 19.08 0.92
CA GLY A 36 -13.04 18.35 1.95
C GLY A 36 -12.18 19.19 2.89
N ASN A 37 -12.24 18.84 4.18
CA ASN A 37 -11.36 19.37 5.23
C ASN A 37 -10.03 18.59 5.23
N VAL A 38 -9.09 19.00 4.38
CA VAL A 38 -7.72 18.49 4.44
C VAL A 38 -7.05 19.08 5.68
N SER A 39 -7.19 18.36 6.78
CA SER A 39 -6.67 18.75 8.08
C SER A 39 -5.15 18.95 8.05
N GLU A 40 -4.64 19.79 8.94
CA GLU A 40 -3.20 19.92 9.15
C GLU A 40 -2.57 18.58 9.54
N GLU A 41 -3.31 17.71 10.25
CA GLU A 41 -2.88 16.35 10.56
C GLU A 41 -2.60 15.52 9.31
N TYR A 42 -3.41 15.62 8.26
CA TYR A 42 -3.17 14.91 7.00
C TYR A 42 -1.93 15.43 6.29
N LYS A 43 -1.76 16.76 6.24
CA LYS A 43 -0.58 17.38 5.60
C LYS A 43 0.69 16.97 6.34
N ALA A 44 0.66 16.97 7.67
CA ALA A 44 1.75 16.50 8.51
C ALA A 44 2.04 15.01 8.25
N PHE A 45 1.01 14.16 8.21
CA PHE A 45 1.18 12.74 7.89
C PHE A 45 1.87 12.52 6.55
N VAL A 46 1.45 13.22 5.49
CA VAL A 46 2.09 13.11 4.17
C VAL A 46 3.54 13.59 4.22
N ALA A 47 3.83 14.69 4.92
CA ALA A 47 5.19 15.22 5.05
C ALA A 47 6.13 14.33 5.86
N GLU A 48 5.63 13.66 6.89
CA GLU A 48 6.40 12.79 7.79
C GLU A 48 6.66 11.39 7.19
N ASN A 49 5.95 11.00 6.14
CA ASN A 49 5.99 9.66 5.57
C ASN A 49 6.49 9.66 4.11
N PRO A 50 7.81 9.80 3.86
CA PRO A 50 8.37 9.89 2.51
C PRO A 50 8.14 8.62 1.66
N TRP A 51 7.99 7.45 2.30
CA TRP A 51 7.65 6.19 1.64
C TRP A 51 6.29 6.23 0.93
N LEU A 52 5.39 7.12 1.36
CA LEU A 52 4.00 7.18 0.91
C LEU A 52 3.88 7.49 -0.58
N GLU A 53 4.74 8.35 -1.12
CA GLU A 53 4.68 8.70 -2.55
C GLU A 53 4.95 7.48 -3.45
N ASN A 54 5.97 6.70 -3.10
CA ASN A 54 6.31 5.47 -3.82
C ASN A 54 5.22 4.40 -3.68
N TYR A 55 4.70 4.21 -2.46
CA TYR A 55 3.60 3.29 -2.19
C TYR A 55 2.33 3.66 -2.97
N THR A 56 1.92 4.92 -2.92
CA THR A 56 0.67 5.38 -3.55
C THR A 56 0.74 5.31 -5.07
N LEU A 57 1.90 5.64 -5.66
CA LEU A 57 2.12 5.44 -7.09
C LEU A 57 2.08 3.96 -7.47
N PHE A 58 2.74 3.10 -6.70
CA PHE A 58 2.71 1.65 -6.93
C PHE A 58 1.27 1.12 -6.92
N MET A 59 0.48 1.48 -5.90
CA MET A 59 -0.92 1.05 -5.79
C MET A 59 -1.80 1.59 -6.92
N ALA A 60 -1.64 2.86 -7.30
CA ALA A 60 -2.38 3.44 -8.40
C ALA A 60 -2.05 2.77 -9.75
N LEU A 61 -0.77 2.46 -9.98
CA LEU A 61 -0.34 1.69 -11.15
C LEU A 61 -0.87 0.26 -11.11
N LYS A 62 -0.85 -0.39 -9.96
CA LYS A 62 -1.38 -1.75 -9.79
C LYS A 62 -2.86 -1.81 -10.18
N ASP A 63 -3.66 -0.86 -9.70
CA ASP A 63 -5.08 -0.73 -10.08
C ASP A 63 -5.24 -0.49 -11.58
N ALA A 64 -4.46 0.44 -12.15
CA ALA A 64 -4.52 0.76 -13.57
C ALA A 64 -4.18 -0.45 -14.47
N HIS A 65 -3.41 -1.42 -13.95
CA HIS A 65 -3.06 -2.67 -14.62
C HIS A 65 -3.95 -3.85 -14.22
N GLY A 66 -5.08 -3.62 -13.55
CA GLY A 66 -6.01 -4.67 -13.17
C GLY A 66 -5.45 -5.63 -12.12
N GLY A 67 -4.60 -5.15 -11.21
CA GLY A 67 -4.03 -5.93 -10.13
C GLY A 67 -2.72 -6.67 -10.45
N LYS A 68 -2.27 -6.63 -11.70
CA LYS A 68 -1.05 -7.31 -12.16
C LYS A 68 0.19 -6.93 -11.35
N SER A 69 1.14 -7.86 -11.28
CA SER A 69 2.41 -7.59 -10.62
C SER A 69 3.20 -6.54 -11.40
N TRP A 70 4.02 -5.75 -10.70
CA TRP A 70 4.88 -4.76 -11.37
C TRP A 70 5.87 -5.39 -12.35
N CYS A 71 6.21 -6.67 -12.19
CA CYS A 71 7.04 -7.41 -13.14
C CYS A 71 6.37 -7.55 -14.53
N GLU A 72 5.05 -7.40 -14.61
CA GLU A 72 4.24 -7.53 -15.83
C GLU A 72 3.88 -6.17 -16.45
N TRP A 73 4.27 -5.05 -15.83
CA TRP A 73 4.05 -3.72 -16.39
C TRP A 73 4.96 -3.47 -17.59
N GLU A 74 4.62 -2.48 -18.40
CA GLU A 74 5.46 -2.06 -19.51
C GLU A 74 6.86 -1.67 -19.02
N THR A 75 7.88 -1.98 -19.84
CA THR A 75 9.29 -1.80 -19.51
C THR A 75 9.61 -0.43 -18.91
N PRO A 76 9.10 0.71 -19.42
CA PRO A 76 9.37 2.01 -18.82
C PRO A 76 8.89 2.14 -17.36
N LEU A 77 7.74 1.57 -16.99
CA LEU A 77 7.26 1.60 -15.60
C LEU A 77 7.94 0.54 -14.74
N ARG A 78 8.10 -0.68 -15.28
CA ARG A 78 8.81 -1.78 -14.61
C ARG A 78 10.22 -1.36 -14.20
N LEU A 79 10.94 -0.71 -15.12
CA LEU A 79 12.30 -0.22 -14.91
C LEU A 79 12.37 1.19 -14.28
N ARG A 80 11.23 1.80 -13.96
CA ARG A 80 11.13 3.16 -13.39
C ARG A 80 11.90 4.21 -14.20
N ASP A 81 11.71 4.21 -15.50
CA ASP A 81 12.14 5.34 -16.33
C ASP A 81 11.59 6.65 -15.77
N VAL A 82 12.46 7.66 -15.67
CA VAL A 82 12.15 8.93 -15.01
C VAL A 82 10.96 9.63 -15.68
N THR A 83 10.89 9.57 -17.01
CA THR A 83 9.81 10.20 -17.77
C THR A 83 8.51 9.45 -17.57
N ALA A 84 8.54 8.12 -17.68
CA ALA A 84 7.37 7.28 -17.48
C ALA A 84 6.78 7.42 -16.06
N VAL A 85 7.65 7.43 -15.04
CA VAL A 85 7.23 7.64 -13.64
C VAL A 85 6.63 9.03 -13.44
N TYR A 86 7.26 10.07 -13.98
CA TYR A 86 6.73 11.44 -13.88
C TYR A 86 5.36 11.57 -14.56
N SER A 87 5.22 11.02 -15.78
CA SER A 87 3.95 10.98 -16.49
C SER A 87 2.89 10.19 -15.74
N ALA A 88 3.24 9.04 -15.15
CA ALA A 88 2.34 8.24 -14.34
C ALA A 88 1.87 8.97 -13.08
N LYS A 89 2.78 9.62 -12.34
CA LYS A 89 2.43 10.45 -11.16
C LYS A 89 1.40 11.52 -11.52
N LYS A 90 1.59 12.21 -12.65
CA LYS A 90 0.65 13.23 -13.12
C LYS A 90 -0.70 12.62 -13.55
N LYS A 91 -0.66 11.50 -14.28
CA LYS A 91 -1.87 10.81 -14.79
C LYS A 91 -2.73 10.24 -13.66
N TYR A 92 -2.10 9.68 -12.62
CA TYR A 92 -2.78 8.96 -11.54
C TYR A 92 -2.80 9.73 -10.21
N ALA A 93 -2.57 11.05 -10.23
CA ALA A 93 -2.49 11.88 -9.03
C ALA A 93 -3.69 11.70 -8.08
N LYS A 94 -4.92 11.66 -8.63
CA LYS A 94 -6.15 11.47 -7.84
C LYS A 94 -6.25 10.08 -7.19
N ASP A 95 -5.73 9.06 -7.84
CA ASP A 95 -5.66 7.71 -7.26
C ASP A 95 -4.57 7.62 -6.19
N MET A 96 -3.44 8.29 -6.41
CA MET A 96 -2.40 8.40 -5.37
C MET A 96 -2.94 9.10 -4.12
N GLU A 97 -3.69 10.19 -4.28
CA GLU A 97 -4.35 10.88 -3.15
C GLU A 97 -5.33 9.97 -2.40
N PHE A 98 -6.09 9.13 -3.12
CA PHE A 98 -6.97 8.14 -2.49
C PHE A 98 -6.17 7.13 -1.64
N TYR A 99 -5.08 6.60 -2.17
CA TYR A 99 -4.23 5.67 -1.42
C TYR A 99 -3.53 6.34 -0.25
N ALA A 100 -3.15 7.61 -0.37
CA ALA A 100 -2.60 8.41 0.73
C ALA A 100 -3.64 8.59 1.85
N PHE A 101 -4.89 8.89 1.48
CA PHE A 101 -6.00 8.97 2.41
C PHE A 101 -6.23 7.65 3.17
N LEU A 102 -6.19 6.51 2.48
CA LEU A 102 -6.32 5.20 3.14
C LEU A 102 -5.25 4.99 4.20
N GLN A 103 -3.99 5.30 3.88
CA GLN A 103 -2.87 5.17 4.82
C GLN A 103 -3.03 6.13 5.99
N PHE A 104 -3.40 7.38 5.73
CA PHE A 104 -3.68 8.35 6.80
C PHE A 104 -4.75 7.84 7.76
N GLU A 105 -5.88 7.36 7.24
CA GLU A 105 -6.98 6.84 8.07
C GLU A 105 -6.55 5.63 8.91
N PHE A 106 -5.77 4.72 8.32
CA PHE A 106 -5.20 3.59 9.03
C PHE A 106 -4.32 4.05 10.20
N PHE A 107 -3.32 4.90 9.93
CA PHE A 107 -2.38 5.36 10.96
C PHE A 107 -3.08 6.20 12.03
N ARG A 108 -4.05 7.05 11.66
CA ARG A 108 -4.85 7.82 12.61
C ARG A 108 -5.58 6.92 13.60
N GLN A 109 -6.23 5.86 13.11
CA GLN A 109 -6.96 4.91 13.95
C GLN A 109 -5.99 4.03 14.77
N TRP A 110 -4.90 3.57 14.15
CA TRP A 110 -3.87 2.77 14.80
C TRP A 110 -3.21 3.52 15.97
N TYR A 111 -2.82 4.78 15.78
CA TYR A 111 -2.21 5.56 16.85
C TYR A 111 -3.17 5.85 17.99
N LYS A 112 -4.47 6.04 17.70
CA LYS A 112 -5.50 6.16 18.74
C LYS A 112 -5.61 4.88 19.57
N LEU A 113 -5.63 3.72 18.92
CA LEU A 113 -5.67 2.41 19.60
C LEU A 113 -4.40 2.16 20.42
N LYS A 114 -3.22 2.40 19.82
CA LYS A 114 -1.93 2.24 20.49
C LYS A 114 -1.84 3.12 21.72
N LYS A 115 -2.23 4.40 21.60
CA LYS A 115 -2.29 5.32 22.75
C LYS A 115 -3.18 4.77 23.85
N TYR A 116 -4.39 4.33 23.52
CA TYR A 116 -5.31 3.74 24.50
C TYR A 116 -4.70 2.52 25.21
N ALA A 117 -4.05 1.62 24.47
CA ALA A 117 -3.37 0.46 25.06
C ALA A 117 -2.24 0.90 26.01
N ASN A 118 -1.38 1.83 25.57
CA ASN A 118 -0.25 2.31 26.37
C ASN A 118 -0.68 3.08 27.62
N ASP A 119 -1.74 3.89 27.54
CA ASP A 119 -2.32 4.58 28.71
C ASP A 119 -2.86 3.58 29.76
N ASN A 120 -3.16 2.35 29.36
CA ASN A 120 -3.57 1.25 30.24
C ASN A 120 -2.42 0.28 30.60
N GLY A 121 -1.17 0.66 30.36
CA GLY A 121 0.00 -0.16 30.68
C GLY A 121 0.20 -1.37 29.76
N ILE A 122 -0.53 -1.45 28.64
CA ILE A 122 -0.42 -2.53 27.67
C ILE A 122 0.60 -2.15 26.59
N GLN A 123 1.51 -3.07 26.28
CA GLN A 123 2.48 -2.95 25.19
C GLN A 123 2.01 -3.74 23.97
N ILE A 124 2.33 -3.25 22.77
CA ILE A 124 2.02 -3.92 21.51
C ILE A 124 3.32 -4.43 20.90
N ILE A 125 3.38 -5.73 20.64
CA ILE A 125 4.50 -6.38 19.93
C ILE A 125 4.07 -6.54 18.48
N GLY A 126 4.83 -5.95 17.56
CA GLY A 126 4.63 -6.12 16.12
C GLY A 126 5.31 -7.38 15.60
N ASP A 127 5.01 -7.71 14.35
CA ASP A 127 5.64 -8.80 13.60
C ASP A 127 6.09 -8.25 12.24
N ILE A 128 7.35 -8.48 11.88
CA ILE A 128 7.97 -7.97 10.67
C ILE A 128 8.61 -9.17 9.95
N PRO A 129 8.08 -9.58 8.79
CA PRO A 129 8.72 -10.60 7.97
C PRO A 129 10.13 -10.20 7.57
N ILE A 130 11.07 -11.16 7.56
CA ILE A 130 12.46 -10.91 7.15
C ILE A 130 12.55 -10.47 5.69
N TYR A 131 11.68 -11.01 4.83
CA TYR A 131 11.68 -10.73 3.39
C TYR A 131 10.45 -9.92 2.98
N CYS A 132 10.68 -8.93 2.11
CA CYS A 132 9.61 -8.26 1.37
C CYS A 132 9.07 -9.19 0.28
N ALA A 133 7.76 -9.09 -0.02
CA ALA A 133 7.19 -9.73 -1.18
C ALA A 133 7.78 -9.14 -2.46
N LEU A 134 8.03 -9.97 -3.49
CA LEU A 134 8.50 -9.50 -4.80
C LEU A 134 7.60 -8.39 -5.34
N ASP A 135 6.29 -8.62 -5.34
CA ASP A 135 5.29 -7.70 -5.84
C ASP A 135 4.92 -6.61 -4.84
N SER A 136 5.91 -5.79 -4.45
CA SER A 136 5.77 -4.71 -3.48
C SER A 136 6.34 -3.40 -4.01
N ALA A 137 5.90 -2.28 -3.41
CA ALA A 137 6.48 -0.98 -3.66
C ALA A 137 7.98 -0.95 -3.29
N ASP A 138 8.37 -1.66 -2.23
CA ASP A 138 9.74 -1.72 -1.74
C ASP A 138 10.69 -2.28 -2.80
N VAL A 139 10.40 -3.47 -3.35
CA VAL A 139 11.24 -4.10 -4.38
C VAL A 139 11.21 -3.31 -5.68
N TRP A 140 10.05 -2.79 -6.05
CA TRP A 140 9.91 -2.00 -7.29
C TRP A 140 10.73 -0.70 -7.22
N CYS A 141 10.72 -0.01 -6.08
CA CYS A 141 11.35 1.31 -5.90
C CYS A 141 12.85 1.23 -5.58
N GLU A 142 13.27 0.20 -4.84
CA GLU A 142 14.65 0.03 -4.36
C GLU A 142 15.29 -1.26 -4.90
N PRO A 143 15.32 -1.49 -6.24
CA PRO A 143 15.77 -2.76 -6.82
C PRO A 143 17.22 -3.10 -6.48
N GLN A 144 18.06 -2.10 -6.16
CA GLN A 144 19.45 -2.28 -5.77
C GLN A 144 19.63 -2.97 -4.41
N LEU A 145 18.57 -3.06 -3.59
CA LEU A 145 18.59 -3.79 -2.32
C LEU A 145 18.28 -5.29 -2.50
N PHE A 146 17.96 -5.73 -3.72
CA PHE A 146 17.51 -7.09 -4.02
C PHE A 146 18.36 -7.73 -5.13
N GLN A 147 18.39 -9.06 -5.18
CA GLN A 147 19.14 -9.81 -6.17
C GLN A 147 18.35 -9.97 -7.48
N LEU A 148 18.27 -8.88 -8.24
CA LEU A 148 17.57 -8.81 -9.52
C LEU A 148 18.55 -8.71 -10.69
N ASP A 149 18.17 -9.20 -11.86
CA ASP A 149 18.92 -8.99 -13.10
C ASP A 149 18.67 -7.59 -13.69
N ARG A 150 19.20 -7.34 -14.91
CA ARG A 150 19.05 -6.04 -15.61
C ARG A 150 17.60 -5.73 -15.99
N ASP A 151 16.77 -6.75 -16.14
CA ASP A 151 15.34 -6.66 -16.41
C ASP A 151 14.49 -6.61 -15.14
N ARG A 152 15.14 -6.53 -13.97
CA ARG A 152 14.52 -6.57 -12.64
C ARG A 152 13.78 -7.88 -12.35
N VAL A 153 14.23 -8.99 -12.92
CA VAL A 153 13.74 -10.34 -12.62
C VAL A 153 14.59 -10.94 -11.49
N PRO A 154 13.99 -11.60 -10.47
CA PRO A 154 14.75 -12.26 -9.41
C PRO A 154 15.71 -13.32 -9.96
N THR A 155 16.99 -13.22 -9.58
CA THR A 155 18.01 -14.22 -9.94
C THR A 155 18.07 -15.37 -8.94
N VAL A 156 17.66 -15.11 -7.69
CA VAL A 156 17.47 -16.10 -6.63
C VAL A 156 16.24 -15.74 -5.80
N VAL A 157 15.66 -16.73 -5.13
CA VAL A 157 14.51 -16.56 -4.24
C VAL A 157 14.79 -17.21 -2.88
N ALA A 158 14.19 -16.66 -1.83
CA ALA A 158 14.30 -17.22 -0.49
C ALA A 158 13.57 -18.57 -0.40
N GLY A 159 14.12 -19.46 0.42
CA GLY A 159 13.57 -20.78 0.72
C GLY A 159 14.30 -21.43 1.88
N PHE A 160 13.81 -22.57 2.32
CA PHE A 160 14.46 -23.38 3.34
C PHE A 160 15.04 -24.64 2.68
N PRO A 161 16.25 -25.07 3.06
CA PRO A 161 16.77 -26.37 2.62
C PRO A 161 15.97 -27.52 3.26
N PRO A 162 15.96 -28.72 2.65
CA PRO A 162 15.38 -29.90 3.27
C PRO A 162 16.00 -30.19 4.63
N ASP A 163 15.20 -30.70 5.55
CA ASP A 163 15.62 -31.07 6.91
C ASP A 163 14.87 -32.31 7.42
N ALA A 164 15.07 -32.70 8.68
CA ALA A 164 14.39 -33.89 9.22
C ALA A 164 12.86 -33.72 9.33
N PHE A 165 12.33 -32.52 9.11
CA PHE A 165 10.92 -32.17 9.17
C PHE A 165 10.34 -31.76 7.80
N SER A 166 11.15 -31.72 6.74
CA SER A 166 10.76 -31.28 5.38
C SER A 166 11.56 -31.92 4.25
#